data_AF-A0A8K0LBD4-F1
#
_entry.id   AF-A0A8K0LBD4-F1
#
_cell.length_a   1.000
_cell.length_b   1.000
_cell.length_c   1.000
_cell.angle_alpha   90.00
_cell.angle_beta   90.00
_cell.angle_gamma   90.00
#
_symmetry.space_group_name_H-M   'P 1'
#
loop_
_entity.id
_entity.type
_entity.pdbx_description
1 polymer ?
#
loop_
_entity_poly.entity_id
_entity_poly.type
_entity_poly.pdbx_seq_one_letter_code
_entity_poly.pdbx_strand_id
1 'polypeptide(L)'
;MSFSAPSRRLLRGAPALAAPGTTTTTTTAANALLPALQALSLPPSRTGAGSSTRTIHTTPPKQWFWNRNKKPTSSPLENEVSGSKAAREKFVERLAGRLEGPAMFEDEVKESLPSDTSPDTAPDGSERRARKGPTTKPGASLVREHLARSVNPDPRARARWERKMVIRQVQRGTNPFSHEPKAARIARTERQVTSRSPFLATSTKKLVHLAHQIQGKTVAEALVQMRFSKKKFAQEVRYELERARDRAITERGMARGGSLSSLPALPRTVSSAARAGGANSKTGDKGIEIQTKDGKWVKIDDPTRMYVAEAWVNRGPWRQKVPSYRARGRMNILMRPSASISVVLKEEKTRIREAVDREAKKLRQGPWIHLPDRPVSAQRQWYSW
;
A
#
# COMPACT_ATOMS: atom_id res chain seq x y z
N MET A 1 -30.14 15.59 40.19
CA MET A 1 -29.06 16.09 41.07
C MET A 1 -27.74 15.91 40.35
N SER A 2 -27.21 17.00 39.80
CA SER A 2 -25.99 17.04 38.99
C SER A 2 -24.81 17.40 39.88
N PHE A 3 -23.82 16.52 40.00
CA PHE A 3 -22.53 16.88 40.61
C PHE A 3 -21.52 17.26 39.53
N SER A 4 -21.29 18.57 39.47
CA SER A 4 -20.18 19.22 38.76
C SER A 4 -18.92 19.07 39.62
N ALA A 5 -17.83 18.56 39.05
CA ALA A 5 -16.51 18.54 39.68
C ALA A 5 -15.60 19.58 39.00
N PRO A 6 -15.01 20.55 39.73
CA PRO A 6 -14.16 21.56 39.14
C PRO A 6 -12.72 21.09 38.95
N SER A 7 -12.15 21.50 37.83
CA SER A 7 -10.74 21.43 37.47
C SER A 7 -9.86 22.25 38.42
N ARG A 8 -8.79 21.67 38.96
CA ARG A 8 -7.61 22.43 39.39
C ARG A 8 -6.32 21.82 38.83
N ARG A 9 -5.74 22.59 37.92
CA ARG A 9 -4.37 22.55 37.43
C ARG A 9 -3.47 23.11 38.54
N LEU A 10 -2.43 22.38 38.95
CA LEU A 10 -1.29 22.97 39.66
C LEU A 10 -0.01 22.46 38.99
N LEU A 11 0.60 23.37 38.24
CA LEU A 11 2.01 23.33 37.88
C LEU A 11 2.81 23.64 39.14
N ARG A 12 3.76 22.78 39.52
CA ARG A 12 4.79 23.13 40.50
C ARG A 12 6.14 22.64 39.96
N GLY A 13 7.01 23.61 39.67
CA GLY A 13 8.40 23.40 39.29
C GLY A 13 9.21 22.86 40.46
N ALA A 14 10.22 22.07 40.14
CA ALA A 14 11.19 21.53 41.08
C ALA A 14 12.40 22.48 41.18
N PRO A 15 12.88 22.80 42.40
CA PRO A 15 14.21 23.35 42.60
C PRO A 15 15.23 22.21 42.75
N ALA A 16 16.37 22.33 42.05
CA ALA A 16 17.55 21.51 42.26
C ALA A 16 18.35 22.08 43.44
N LEU A 17 18.64 21.25 44.44
CA LEU A 17 19.57 21.54 45.52
C LEU A 17 20.76 20.58 45.46
N ALA A 18 21.93 21.17 45.65
CA ALA A 18 23.25 20.62 45.48
C ALA A 18 23.74 19.79 46.69
N ALA A 19 24.83 19.07 46.43
CA ALA A 19 25.58 18.13 47.27
C ALA A 19 26.30 18.75 48.49
N PRO A 20 26.95 17.91 49.31
CA PRO A 20 28.43 17.82 49.30
C PRO A 20 28.91 16.34 49.35
N GLY A 21 30.12 15.90 48.97
CA GLY A 21 31.41 16.50 48.65
C GLY A 21 32.53 15.57 49.19
N THR A 22 33.52 15.18 48.37
CA THR A 22 34.89 14.72 48.75
C THR A 22 35.71 14.47 47.45
N THR A 23 36.53 15.44 47.01
CA THR A 23 38.02 15.43 46.93
C THR A 23 38.65 14.20 46.26
N THR A 24 39.35 14.31 45.12
CA THR A 24 40.80 14.69 45.05
C THR A 24 41.22 15.18 43.63
N THR A 25 42.17 16.13 43.64
CA THR A 25 42.97 16.89 42.63
C THR A 25 43.56 16.09 41.44
N THR A 26 43.88 16.64 40.24
CA THR A 26 44.89 17.70 39.92
C THR A 26 44.74 18.32 38.50
N THR A 27 44.85 19.66 38.44
CA THR A 27 45.51 20.59 37.45
C THR A 27 45.78 20.14 35.99
N THR A 28 45.47 20.95 34.94
CA THR A 28 46.36 22.01 34.38
C THR A 28 45.62 22.98 33.41
N ALA A 29 45.88 24.29 33.56
CA ALA A 29 45.76 25.50 32.69
C ALA A 29 44.85 25.50 31.43
N ALA A 30 43.83 26.35 31.33
CA ALA A 30 43.82 27.81 31.09
C ALA A 30 44.21 28.24 29.66
N ASN A 31 43.22 28.69 28.88
CA ASN A 31 43.30 29.91 28.07
C ASN A 31 41.90 30.41 27.69
N ALA A 32 41.62 31.63 28.14
CA ALA A 32 40.45 32.42 27.80
C ALA A 32 40.71 33.26 26.53
N LEU A 33 39.62 33.77 25.93
CA LEU A 33 39.43 35.11 25.32
C LEU A 33 38.46 35.04 24.10
N LEU A 34 37.17 35.30 24.37
CA LEU A 34 36.20 36.27 23.74
C LEU A 34 36.33 36.69 22.24
N PRO A 35 35.34 37.40 21.62
CA PRO A 35 33.86 37.36 21.72
C PRO A 35 33.11 37.58 20.36
N ALA A 36 31.77 37.69 20.46
CA ALA A 36 30.88 38.56 19.67
C ALA A 36 30.38 38.12 18.27
N LEU A 37 29.07 37.87 18.18
CA LEU A 37 28.17 38.55 17.23
C LEU A 37 26.74 38.50 17.77
N GLN A 38 26.31 39.65 18.31
CA GLN A 38 24.92 40.01 18.55
C GLN A 38 24.25 40.38 17.23
N ALA A 39 22.96 40.06 17.11
CA ALA A 39 21.87 40.97 16.67
C ALA A 39 20.84 40.23 15.79
N LEU A 40 19.66 39.96 16.36
CA LEU A 40 18.34 40.07 15.72
C LEU A 40 17.25 39.75 16.76
N SER A 41 16.95 40.76 17.59
CA SER A 41 15.80 40.77 18.49
C SER A 41 14.57 41.29 17.74
N LEU A 42 13.55 40.47 17.59
CA LEU A 42 12.21 40.86 17.15
C LEU A 42 11.37 41.35 18.35
N PRO A 43 10.55 42.41 18.22
CA PRO A 43 9.77 42.94 19.33
C PRO A 43 8.49 42.12 19.58
N PRO A 44 8.02 41.99 20.85
CA PRO A 44 6.72 41.40 21.14
C PRO A 44 5.59 42.45 21.10
N SER A 45 4.60 42.29 20.21
CA SER A 45 3.36 43.06 20.21
C SER A 45 2.30 42.41 21.11
N ARG A 46 1.67 43.24 21.95
CA ARG A 46 0.61 42.95 22.92
C ARG A 46 -0.64 42.28 22.32
N THR A 47 -1.17 41.35 23.13
CA THR A 47 -2.57 40.96 23.40
C THR A 47 -3.73 41.72 22.71
N GLY A 48 -4.70 40.96 22.17
CA GLY A 48 -6.12 41.36 22.15
C GLY A 48 -6.98 40.85 20.97
N ALA A 49 -7.95 39.99 21.29
CA ALA A 49 -9.22 39.71 20.59
C ALA A 49 -9.28 38.73 19.38
N GLY A 50 -10.12 37.69 19.55
CA GLY A 50 -10.98 37.17 18.46
C GLY A 50 -10.52 35.94 17.68
N SER A 51 -10.54 34.75 18.29
CA SER A 51 -10.40 33.48 17.55
C SER A 51 -11.69 33.13 16.79
N SER A 52 -11.72 33.35 15.48
CA SER A 52 -12.65 32.69 14.55
C SER A 52 -11.87 31.73 13.65
N THR A 53 -12.05 30.44 13.87
CA THR A 53 -11.47 29.37 13.06
C THR A 53 -12.11 29.35 11.67
N ARG A 54 -11.36 29.70 10.62
CA ARG A 54 -11.76 29.43 9.23
C ARG A 54 -11.07 28.18 8.70
N THR A 55 -11.91 27.27 8.22
CA THR A 55 -11.59 26.06 7.47
C THR A 55 -10.96 26.42 6.11
N ILE A 56 -9.89 25.72 5.75
CA ILE A 56 -9.19 25.88 4.47
C ILE A 56 -10.06 25.26 3.37
N HIS A 57 -10.85 26.08 2.69
CA HIS A 57 -11.63 25.68 1.53
C HIS A 57 -10.81 25.89 0.26
N THR A 58 -10.54 24.82 -0.51
CA THR A 58 -9.82 24.90 -1.78
C THR A 58 -10.80 25.16 -2.92
N THR A 59 -11.10 26.41 -3.17
CA THR A 59 -11.73 26.87 -4.41
C THR A 59 -11.03 28.15 -4.81
N PRO A 60 -10.39 28.23 -5.99
CA PRO A 60 -9.75 29.47 -6.40
C PRO A 60 -10.84 30.54 -6.56
N PRO A 61 -10.71 31.71 -5.92
CA PRO A 61 -11.64 32.79 -6.17
C PRO A 61 -11.45 33.24 -7.61
N LYS A 62 -12.57 33.28 -8.36
CA LYS A 62 -12.66 34.01 -9.63
C LYS A 62 -12.18 35.44 -9.36
N GLN A 63 -10.96 35.76 -9.78
CA GLN A 63 -10.48 37.14 -9.79
C GLN A 63 -11.14 37.85 -10.96
N TRP A 64 -12.19 38.58 -10.64
CA TRP A 64 -12.77 39.59 -11.50
C TRP A 64 -11.93 40.85 -11.35
N PHE A 65 -11.56 41.43 -12.50
CA PHE A 65 -11.14 42.81 -12.76
C PHE A 65 -9.64 43.05 -13.07
N TRP A 66 -9.45 43.53 -14.31
CA TRP A 66 -8.28 44.12 -14.95
C TRP A 66 -7.21 43.17 -15.55
N ASN A 67 -7.63 42.34 -16.51
CA ASN A 67 -6.72 41.86 -17.55
C ASN A 67 -6.45 43.00 -18.55
N ARG A 68 -5.36 43.73 -18.34
CA ARG A 68 -4.77 44.54 -19.40
C ARG A 68 -4.15 43.57 -20.41
N ASN A 69 -4.86 43.32 -21.50
CA ASN A 69 -4.43 42.46 -22.61
C ASN A 69 -3.03 42.88 -23.09
N LYS A 70 -1.98 42.21 -22.60
CA LYS A 70 -0.70 42.18 -23.29
C LYS A 70 -0.89 41.20 -24.46
N LYS A 71 -0.81 41.72 -25.69
CA LYS A 71 -0.80 40.88 -26.89
C LYS A 71 0.33 39.85 -26.73
N PRO A 72 0.08 38.54 -26.91
CA PRO A 72 1.15 37.57 -26.88
C PRO A 72 2.12 37.90 -28.01
N THR A 73 3.39 38.09 -27.69
CA THR A 73 4.47 38.07 -28.68
C THR A 73 4.60 36.63 -29.14
N SER A 74 3.87 36.26 -30.19
CA SER A 74 3.98 34.93 -30.78
C SER A 74 5.36 34.77 -31.41
N SER A 75 6.04 33.69 -31.06
CA SER A 75 7.27 33.31 -31.73
C SER A 75 6.96 32.94 -33.19
N PRO A 76 7.87 33.16 -34.16
CA PRO A 76 7.63 32.82 -35.56
C PRO A 76 7.19 31.37 -35.76
N LEU A 77 7.75 30.44 -34.99
CA LEU A 77 7.42 29.02 -34.95
C LEU A 77 5.99 28.74 -34.48
N GLU A 78 5.49 29.50 -33.52
CA GLU A 78 4.13 29.34 -32.99
C GLU A 78 3.09 29.78 -34.02
N ASN A 79 3.40 30.78 -34.84
CA ASN A 79 2.53 31.21 -35.96
C ASN A 79 2.54 30.18 -37.11
N GLU A 80 3.67 29.52 -37.39
CA GLU A 80 3.76 28.46 -38.40
C GLU A 80 3.01 27.19 -37.99
N VAL A 81 3.10 26.80 -36.70
CA VAL A 81 2.41 25.61 -36.17
C VAL A 81 0.92 25.87 -35.95
N SER A 82 0.52 27.07 -35.53
CA SER A 82 -0.90 27.40 -35.30
C SER A 82 -1.64 27.87 -36.55
N GLY A 83 -0.92 28.21 -37.63
CA GLY A 83 -1.45 28.73 -38.89
C GLY A 83 -2.30 27.76 -39.73
N SER A 84 -2.53 28.14 -40.99
CA SER A 84 -3.38 27.39 -41.94
C SER A 84 -2.84 25.98 -42.21
N LYS A 85 -3.71 25.07 -42.65
CA LYS A 85 -3.36 23.67 -42.95
C LYS A 85 -2.17 23.57 -43.92
N ALA A 86 -2.12 24.42 -44.94
CA ALA A 86 -1.02 24.49 -45.90
C ALA A 86 0.31 24.95 -45.28
N ALA A 87 0.30 25.84 -44.27
CA ALA A 87 1.50 26.26 -43.56
C ALA A 87 2.07 25.11 -42.70
N ARG A 88 1.19 24.33 -42.08
CA ARG A 88 1.57 23.13 -41.32
C ARG A 88 2.15 22.04 -42.23
N GLU A 89 1.57 21.84 -43.40
CA GLU A 89 2.08 20.88 -44.41
C GLU A 89 3.49 21.27 -44.87
N LYS A 90 3.74 22.54 -45.20
CA LYS A 90 5.08 23.04 -45.56
C LYS A 90 6.10 22.93 -44.42
N PHE A 91 5.66 23.17 -43.18
CA PHE A 91 6.53 23.00 -42.00
C PHE A 91 6.92 21.54 -41.79
N VAL A 92 5.97 20.62 -41.98
CA VAL A 92 6.22 19.17 -41.93
C VAL A 92 7.13 18.71 -43.06
N GLU A 93 6.95 19.21 -44.29
CA GLU A 93 7.84 18.94 -45.42
C GLU A 93 9.27 19.44 -45.15
N ARG A 94 9.43 20.61 -44.53
CA ARG A 94 10.76 21.17 -44.19
C ARG A 94 11.47 20.37 -43.09
N LEU A 95 10.71 19.79 -42.16
CA LEU A 95 11.22 18.86 -41.15
C LEU A 95 11.55 17.48 -41.74
N ALA A 96 10.72 16.99 -42.65
CA ALA A 96 10.91 15.73 -43.35
C ALA A 96 12.14 15.78 -44.28
N GLY A 97 12.31 16.86 -45.05
CA GLY A 97 13.47 17.05 -45.92
C GLY A 97 14.80 17.17 -45.16
N ARG A 98 14.78 17.47 -43.86
CA ARG A 98 15.97 17.46 -42.99
C ARG A 98 16.34 16.06 -42.48
N LEU A 99 15.45 15.09 -42.66
CA LEU A 99 15.60 13.68 -42.29
C LEU A 99 15.86 12.78 -43.52
N GLU A 100 15.85 13.32 -44.74
CA GLU A 100 16.15 12.62 -46.00
C GLU A 100 17.65 12.66 -46.38
N GLY A 101 18.54 12.90 -45.42
CA GLY A 101 19.94 12.52 -45.56
C GLY A 101 20.11 11.10 -45.02
N PRO A 102 20.91 10.21 -45.67
CA PRO A 102 21.16 8.88 -45.14
C PRO A 102 21.66 9.01 -43.70
N ALA A 103 21.00 8.34 -42.77
CA ALA A 103 21.38 8.43 -41.37
C ALA A 103 22.79 7.83 -41.26
N MET A 104 23.74 8.57 -40.68
CA MET A 104 25.17 8.20 -40.55
C MET A 104 25.46 6.81 -39.94
N PHE A 105 24.44 6.07 -39.47
CA PHE A 105 24.54 4.75 -38.87
C PHE A 105 23.55 3.72 -39.47
N GLU A 106 22.93 4.01 -40.62
CA GLU A 106 21.97 3.08 -41.26
C GLU A 106 22.61 1.75 -41.69
N ASP A 107 23.88 1.76 -42.09
CA ASP A 107 24.60 0.56 -42.51
C ASP A 107 24.99 -0.34 -41.31
N GLU A 108 25.36 0.25 -40.15
CA GLU A 108 25.65 -0.52 -38.93
C GLU A 108 24.39 -1.16 -38.31
N VAL A 109 23.22 -0.51 -38.47
CA VAL A 109 21.94 -1.05 -37.98
C VAL A 109 21.41 -2.17 -38.88
N LYS A 110 21.70 -2.13 -40.19
CA LYS A 110 21.34 -3.20 -41.12
C LYS A 110 22.19 -4.46 -40.93
N GLU A 111 23.47 -4.35 -40.60
CA GLU A 111 24.32 -5.50 -40.32
C GLU A 111 24.01 -6.20 -38.98
N SER A 112 23.46 -5.47 -38.00
CA SER A 112 23.15 -6.03 -36.68
C SER A 112 21.78 -6.73 -36.57
N LEU A 113 21.02 -6.81 -37.67
CA LEU A 113 19.75 -7.53 -37.75
C LEU A 113 19.85 -8.70 -38.74
N PRO A 114 19.49 -9.94 -38.35
CA PRO A 114 19.45 -11.04 -39.30
C PRO A 114 18.40 -10.75 -40.39
N SER A 115 18.87 -10.66 -41.64
CA SER A 115 18.09 -10.40 -42.83
C SER A 115 17.16 -11.57 -43.14
N ASP A 116 15.89 -11.42 -42.80
CA ASP A 116 14.86 -12.35 -43.23
C ASP A 116 13.60 -11.55 -43.59
N THR A 117 13.64 -10.87 -44.74
CA THR A 117 12.46 -10.24 -45.35
C THR A 117 12.64 -10.14 -46.86
N SER A 118 12.18 -11.15 -47.59
CA SER A 118 11.79 -11.02 -48.99
C SER A 118 10.40 -10.36 -49.08
N PRO A 119 10.10 -9.56 -50.13
CA PRO A 119 8.81 -8.89 -50.27
C PRO A 119 7.87 -9.75 -51.13
N ASP A 120 7.01 -10.56 -50.51
CA ASP A 120 5.96 -11.28 -51.24
C ASP A 120 4.56 -10.76 -50.94
N THR A 121 3.81 -10.67 -52.04
CA THR A 121 2.49 -10.08 -52.22
C THR A 121 1.40 -11.16 -52.08
N ALA A 122 0.26 -10.76 -51.51
CA ALA A 122 -1.06 -11.42 -51.54
C ALA A 122 -1.37 -12.51 -50.46
N PRO A 123 -2.64 -12.96 -50.32
CA PRO A 123 -3.56 -12.44 -49.30
C PRO A 123 -4.18 -13.53 -48.41
N ASP A 124 -4.79 -13.08 -47.31
CA ASP A 124 -5.72 -13.83 -46.45
C ASP A 124 -5.20 -15.06 -45.70
N GLY A 125 -5.50 -15.13 -44.40
CA GLY A 125 -5.02 -16.20 -43.51
C GLY A 125 -3.79 -15.83 -42.67
N SER A 126 -3.75 -14.62 -42.10
CA SER A 126 -2.65 -14.25 -41.21
C SER A 126 -2.68 -15.07 -39.91
N GLU A 127 -1.88 -16.13 -39.85
CA GLU A 127 -1.21 -16.53 -38.62
C GLU A 127 -0.60 -15.26 -38.02
N ARG A 128 -1.15 -14.81 -36.89
CA ARG A 128 -0.67 -13.62 -36.18
C ARG A 128 0.74 -13.90 -35.70
N ARG A 129 1.75 -13.59 -36.53
CA ARG A 129 3.15 -13.45 -36.13
C ARG A 129 3.13 -12.68 -34.82
N ALA A 130 3.58 -13.35 -33.75
CA ALA A 130 3.59 -12.78 -32.41
C ALA A 130 4.34 -11.45 -32.47
N ARG A 131 3.58 -10.33 -32.44
CA ARG A 131 4.16 -8.98 -32.53
C ARG A 131 5.08 -8.82 -31.32
N LYS A 132 6.40 -9.01 -31.52
CA LYS A 132 7.46 -8.79 -30.53
C LYS A 132 7.70 -7.27 -30.30
N GLY A 133 6.62 -6.50 -30.20
CA GLY A 133 6.66 -5.04 -30.02
C GLY A 133 6.19 -4.63 -28.62
N PRO A 134 6.27 -3.33 -28.28
CA PRO A 134 5.82 -2.78 -26.99
C PRO A 134 4.29 -2.69 -26.92
N THR A 135 3.57 -3.75 -27.30
CA THR A 135 2.11 -3.83 -27.24
C THR A 135 1.69 -5.06 -26.46
N THR A 136 0.61 -4.89 -25.69
CA THR A 136 0.00 -6.00 -24.96
C THR A 136 -0.85 -6.85 -25.91
N LYS A 137 -1.20 -8.08 -25.51
CA LYS A 137 -2.11 -8.95 -26.26
C LYS A 137 -3.44 -8.28 -26.70
N PRO A 138 -4.12 -7.47 -25.85
CA PRO A 138 -5.31 -6.71 -26.28
C PRO A 138 -5.00 -5.49 -27.16
N GLY A 139 -3.75 -5.22 -27.51
CA GLY A 139 -3.35 -4.13 -28.40
C GLY A 139 -3.00 -2.81 -27.70
N ALA A 140 -2.99 -2.75 -26.37
CA ALA A 140 -2.59 -1.53 -25.67
C ALA A 140 -1.07 -1.30 -25.81
N SER A 141 -0.68 -0.09 -26.23
CA SER A 141 0.73 0.32 -26.32
C SER A 141 1.33 0.55 -24.93
N LEU A 142 2.53 0.04 -24.73
CA LEU A 142 3.38 0.23 -23.54
C LEU A 142 4.34 1.41 -23.69
N VAL A 143 4.30 2.11 -24.83
CA VAL A 143 5.10 3.31 -25.06
C VAL A 143 4.68 4.39 -24.07
N ARG A 144 5.66 4.95 -23.35
CA ARG A 144 5.44 5.91 -22.27
C ARG A 144 4.62 7.13 -22.71
N GLU A 145 4.84 7.61 -23.92
CA GLU A 145 4.12 8.77 -24.48
C GLU A 145 2.61 8.50 -24.60
N HIS A 146 2.23 7.30 -25.05
CA HIS A 146 0.83 6.91 -25.20
C HIS A 146 0.15 6.78 -23.83
N LEU A 147 0.90 6.34 -22.82
CA LEU A 147 0.43 6.16 -21.44
C LEU A 147 0.49 7.44 -20.60
N ALA A 148 1.27 8.45 -21.00
CA ALA A 148 1.60 9.60 -20.16
C ALA A 148 0.34 10.29 -19.63
N ARG A 149 -0.67 10.45 -20.48
CA ARG A 149 -1.94 11.11 -20.14
C ARG A 149 -2.80 10.31 -19.15
N SER A 150 -2.77 8.97 -19.19
CA SER A 150 -3.59 8.11 -18.33
C SER A 150 -2.87 7.71 -17.03
N VAL A 151 -1.58 7.40 -17.12
CA VAL A 151 -0.77 6.95 -15.98
C VAL A 151 -0.31 8.13 -15.12
N ASN A 152 -0.06 9.31 -15.72
CA ASN A 152 0.42 10.49 -15.01
C ASN A 152 -0.34 11.76 -15.42
N PRO A 153 -1.63 11.89 -15.05
CA PRO A 153 -2.44 13.04 -15.44
C PRO A 153 -1.96 14.38 -14.86
N ASP A 154 -1.33 14.39 -13.67
CA ASP A 154 -0.74 15.60 -13.06
C ASP A 154 0.75 15.38 -12.70
N PRO A 155 1.67 15.65 -13.64
CA PRO A 155 3.10 15.46 -13.42
C PRO A 155 3.68 16.41 -12.36
N ARG A 156 3.11 17.61 -12.18
CA ARG A 156 3.63 18.61 -11.24
C ARG A 156 3.31 18.23 -9.80
N ALA A 157 2.10 17.74 -9.53
CA ALA A 157 1.77 17.22 -8.20
C ALA A 157 2.61 15.97 -7.88
N ARG A 158 2.79 15.06 -8.84
CA ARG A 158 3.64 13.88 -8.68
C ARG A 158 5.07 14.26 -8.33
N ALA A 159 5.70 15.18 -9.05
CA ALA A 159 7.08 15.62 -8.76
C ALA A 159 7.23 16.22 -7.35
N ARG A 160 6.26 17.03 -6.90
CA ARG A 160 6.25 17.58 -5.51
C ARG A 160 6.12 16.47 -4.47
N TRP A 161 5.29 15.46 -4.74
CA TRP A 161 5.13 14.30 -3.87
C TRP A 161 6.41 13.44 -3.82
N GLU A 162 7.04 13.19 -4.98
CA GLU A 162 8.31 12.46 -5.08
C GLU A 162 9.40 13.18 -4.27
N ARG A 163 9.55 14.51 -4.45
CA ARG A 163 10.46 15.33 -3.64
C ARG A 163 10.20 15.17 -2.14
N LYS A 164 8.94 15.19 -1.71
CA LYS A 164 8.56 15.01 -0.30
C LYS A 164 8.95 13.62 0.23
N MET A 165 8.76 12.56 -0.57
CA MET A 165 9.12 11.20 -0.18
C MET A 165 10.65 11.01 -0.10
N VAL A 166 11.40 11.57 -1.05
CA VAL A 166 12.87 11.55 -1.05
C VAL A 166 13.42 12.27 0.18
N ILE A 167 12.94 13.48 0.48
CA ILE A 167 13.36 14.22 1.69
C ILE A 167 13.08 13.40 2.94
N ARG A 168 11.90 12.77 3.05
CA ARG A 168 11.56 11.91 4.19
C ARG A 168 12.48 10.69 4.29
N GLN A 169 12.85 10.10 3.16
CA GLN A 169 13.77 8.97 3.11
C GLN A 169 15.17 9.39 3.59
N VAL A 170 15.69 10.53 3.10
CA VAL A 170 16.97 11.09 3.52
C VAL A 170 16.96 11.40 5.02
N GLN A 171 15.92 12.08 5.52
CA GLN A 171 15.78 12.39 6.95
C GLN A 171 15.79 11.14 7.84
N ARG A 172 15.21 10.03 7.38
CA ARG A 172 15.32 8.74 8.08
C ARG A 172 16.74 8.22 8.00
N GLY A 173 17.33 8.15 6.81
CA GLY A 173 18.70 7.66 6.62
C GLY A 173 19.76 8.42 7.42
N THR A 174 19.58 9.71 7.67
CA THR A 174 20.49 10.51 8.50
C THR A 174 20.35 10.23 10.00
N ASN A 175 19.21 9.69 10.47
CA ASN A 175 18.99 9.42 11.88
C ASN A 175 19.50 8.00 12.23
N PRO A 176 20.51 7.85 13.11
CA PRO A 176 21.12 6.56 13.46
C PRO A 176 20.17 5.61 14.20
N PHE A 177 19.15 6.14 14.89
CA PHE A 177 18.14 5.35 15.60
C PHE A 177 16.94 5.01 14.72
N SER A 178 16.95 5.41 13.45
CA SER A 178 15.84 5.11 12.56
C SER A 178 15.86 3.64 12.14
N HIS A 179 14.69 3.02 12.13
CA HIS A 179 14.49 1.68 11.62
C HIS A 179 13.41 1.68 10.54
N GLU A 180 13.48 0.72 9.62
CA GLU A 180 12.44 0.55 8.61
C GLU A 180 11.09 0.27 9.30
N PRO A 181 10.03 1.05 9.01
CA PRO A 181 8.73 0.81 9.62
C PRO A 181 8.18 -0.54 9.14
N LYS A 182 7.60 -1.32 10.08
CA LYS A 182 7.07 -2.67 9.82
C LYS A 182 6.15 -2.74 8.59
N ALA A 183 5.30 -1.74 8.41
CA ALA A 183 4.37 -1.68 7.27
C ALA A 183 5.08 -1.56 5.92
N ALA A 184 6.18 -0.80 5.82
CA ALA A 184 6.94 -0.67 4.57
C ALA A 184 7.66 -1.98 4.23
N ARG A 185 8.26 -2.62 5.24
CA ARG A 185 8.90 -3.94 5.11
C ARG A 185 7.90 -5.00 4.62
N ILE A 186 6.70 -5.05 5.20
CA ILE A 186 5.64 -5.97 4.77
C ILE A 186 5.21 -5.66 3.33
N ALA A 187 4.94 -4.39 3.00
CA ALA A 187 4.46 -4.00 1.68
C ALA A 187 5.44 -4.36 0.54
N ARG A 188 6.76 -4.36 0.80
CA ARG A 188 7.77 -4.74 -0.19
C ARG A 188 8.08 -6.25 -0.23
N THR A 189 7.93 -6.97 0.88
CA THR A 189 8.36 -8.39 1.00
C THR A 189 7.22 -9.40 0.85
N GLU A 190 5.99 -8.99 1.13
CA GLU A 190 4.80 -9.83 1.11
C GLU A 190 3.87 -9.38 -0.01
N ARG A 191 3.46 -10.31 -0.87
CA ARG A 191 2.51 -10.03 -1.95
C ARG A 191 1.09 -10.08 -1.39
N GLN A 192 0.25 -9.14 -1.82
CA GLN A 192 -1.19 -9.16 -1.54
C GLN A 192 -2.01 -8.67 -2.75
N VAL A 193 -3.21 -9.23 -2.93
CA VAL A 193 -4.20 -8.76 -3.90
C VAL A 193 -5.53 -8.56 -3.22
N THR A 194 -6.12 -7.39 -3.43
CA THR A 194 -7.50 -7.11 -3.06
C THR A 194 -8.38 -7.22 -4.29
N SER A 195 -9.38 -8.09 -4.25
CA SER A 195 -10.45 -8.17 -5.26
C SER A 195 -11.79 -7.81 -4.65
N ARG A 196 -12.64 -7.17 -5.45
CA ARG A 196 -13.98 -6.75 -5.05
C ARG A 196 -14.97 -7.15 -6.12
N SER A 197 -16.03 -7.84 -5.69
CA SER A 197 -17.12 -8.24 -6.56
C SER A 197 -17.95 -7.04 -7.03
N PRO A 198 -18.69 -7.19 -8.14
CA PRO A 198 -19.80 -6.29 -8.45
C PRO A 198 -20.87 -6.35 -7.34
N PHE A 199 -21.82 -5.42 -7.40
CA PHE A 199 -22.95 -5.40 -6.47
C PHE A 199 -23.92 -6.55 -6.76
N LEU A 200 -23.95 -7.52 -5.85
CA LEU A 200 -24.84 -8.67 -5.87
C LEU A 200 -26.22 -8.29 -5.34
N ALA A 201 -27.27 -8.94 -5.86
CA ALA A 201 -28.66 -8.74 -5.43
C ALA A 201 -28.97 -9.42 -4.08
N THR A 202 -28.17 -9.14 -3.06
CA THR A 202 -28.26 -9.73 -1.73
C THR A 202 -28.06 -8.70 -0.62
N SER A 203 -28.41 -9.09 0.60
CA SER A 203 -28.14 -8.31 1.81
C SER A 203 -26.76 -8.62 2.35
N THR A 204 -26.12 -7.64 2.98
CA THR A 204 -24.84 -7.83 3.68
C THR A 204 -24.94 -8.97 4.69
N LYS A 205 -26.01 -9.02 5.49
CA LYS A 205 -26.22 -10.06 6.51
C LYS A 205 -26.18 -11.48 5.94
N LYS A 206 -26.74 -11.70 4.75
CA LYS A 206 -26.76 -13.02 4.10
C LYS A 206 -25.38 -13.39 3.54
N LEU A 207 -24.70 -12.40 2.95
CA LEU A 207 -23.39 -12.61 2.31
C LEU A 207 -22.24 -12.74 3.31
N VAL A 208 -22.36 -12.13 4.50
CA VAL A 208 -21.36 -12.21 5.58
C VAL A 208 -21.08 -13.65 6.00
N HIS A 209 -22.11 -14.52 6.05
CA HIS A 209 -21.90 -15.93 6.40
C HIS A 209 -20.99 -16.66 5.40
N LEU A 210 -21.08 -16.35 4.11
CA LEU A 210 -20.19 -16.92 3.10
C LEU A 210 -18.77 -16.36 3.22
N ALA A 211 -18.63 -15.05 3.49
CA ALA A 211 -17.33 -14.42 3.72
C ALA A 211 -16.58 -15.03 4.91
N HIS A 212 -17.27 -15.21 6.06
CA HIS A 212 -16.68 -15.87 7.23
C HIS A 212 -16.36 -17.34 6.95
N GLN A 213 -17.17 -18.04 6.15
CA GLN A 213 -16.90 -19.45 5.82
C GLN A 213 -15.61 -19.66 5.02
N ILE A 214 -15.23 -18.70 4.16
CA ILE A 214 -14.01 -18.79 3.34
C ILE A 214 -12.79 -18.14 3.99
N GLN A 215 -12.99 -17.27 4.98
CA GLN A 215 -11.89 -16.58 5.66
C GLN A 215 -10.93 -17.59 6.30
N GLY A 216 -9.63 -17.41 6.06
CA GLY A 216 -8.59 -18.29 6.60
C GLY A 216 -8.47 -19.65 5.88
N LYS A 217 -9.25 -19.92 4.84
CA LYS A 217 -9.05 -21.12 4.00
C LYS A 217 -8.07 -20.84 2.87
N THR A 218 -7.44 -21.89 2.37
CA THR A 218 -6.66 -21.79 1.13
C THR A 218 -7.62 -21.51 -0.04
N VAL A 219 -7.14 -20.88 -1.12
CA VAL A 219 -8.02 -20.54 -2.26
C VAL A 219 -8.68 -21.80 -2.84
N ALA A 220 -7.94 -22.90 -2.95
CA ALA A 220 -8.46 -24.17 -3.43
C ALA A 220 -9.57 -24.74 -2.53
N GLU A 221 -9.36 -24.75 -1.21
CA GLU A 221 -10.39 -25.18 -0.25
C GLU A 221 -11.61 -24.27 -0.30
N ALA A 222 -11.44 -22.96 -0.40
CA ALA A 222 -12.53 -22.01 -0.51
C ALA A 222 -13.37 -22.26 -1.78
N LEU A 223 -12.74 -22.55 -2.93
CA LEU A 223 -13.43 -22.91 -4.17
C LEU A 223 -14.26 -24.18 -4.03
N VAL A 224 -13.70 -25.23 -3.41
CA VAL A 224 -14.42 -26.47 -3.12
C VAL A 224 -15.62 -26.20 -2.21
N GLN A 225 -15.43 -25.39 -1.16
CA GLN A 225 -16.49 -25.04 -0.22
C GLN A 225 -17.63 -24.24 -0.89
N MET A 226 -17.30 -23.32 -1.79
CA MET A 226 -18.31 -22.57 -2.54
C MET A 226 -19.01 -23.43 -3.60
N ARG A 227 -18.31 -24.40 -4.21
CA ARG A 227 -18.88 -25.35 -5.17
C ARG A 227 -19.98 -26.23 -4.54
N PHE A 228 -19.77 -26.71 -3.31
CA PHE A 228 -20.73 -27.58 -2.63
C PHE A 228 -21.67 -26.85 -1.68
N SER A 229 -21.62 -25.51 -1.62
CA SER A 229 -22.50 -24.73 -0.76
C SER A 229 -23.90 -24.63 -1.36
N LYS A 230 -24.91 -24.87 -0.51
CA LYS A 230 -26.34 -24.79 -0.88
C LYS A 230 -26.83 -23.35 -1.10
N LYS A 231 -26.02 -22.34 -0.80
CA LYS A 231 -26.43 -20.93 -0.86
C LYS A 231 -26.34 -20.42 -2.30
N LYS A 232 -27.41 -19.78 -2.80
CA LYS A 232 -27.46 -19.20 -4.17
C LYS A 232 -26.22 -18.36 -4.53
N PHE A 233 -25.80 -17.46 -3.62
CA PHE A 233 -24.67 -16.56 -3.86
C PHE A 233 -23.29 -17.22 -3.69
N ALA A 234 -23.21 -18.51 -3.36
CA ALA A 234 -21.92 -19.20 -3.31
C ALA A 234 -21.31 -19.34 -4.71
N GLN A 235 -22.13 -19.49 -5.76
CA GLN A 235 -21.67 -19.52 -7.15
C GLN A 235 -20.99 -18.20 -7.56
N GLU A 236 -21.58 -17.06 -7.17
CA GLU A 236 -21.02 -15.73 -7.43
C GLU A 236 -19.70 -15.52 -6.66
N VAL A 237 -19.64 -15.97 -5.40
CA VAL A 237 -18.41 -15.89 -4.60
C VAL A 237 -17.32 -16.79 -5.18
N ARG A 238 -17.67 -17.98 -5.70
CA ARG A 238 -16.74 -18.86 -6.40
C ARG A 238 -16.15 -18.17 -7.63
N TYR A 239 -17.00 -17.57 -8.47
CA TYR A 239 -16.55 -16.82 -9.65
C TYR A 239 -15.60 -15.68 -9.26
N GLU A 240 -15.94 -14.92 -8.21
CA GLU A 240 -15.08 -13.85 -7.71
C GLU A 240 -13.73 -14.39 -7.17
N LEU A 241 -13.70 -15.56 -6.53
CA LEU A 241 -12.46 -16.21 -6.09
C LEU A 241 -11.59 -16.67 -7.27
N GLU A 242 -12.19 -17.22 -8.32
CA GLU A 242 -11.48 -17.59 -9.56
C GLU A 242 -10.86 -16.33 -10.20
N ARG A 243 -11.65 -15.25 -10.34
CA ARG A 243 -11.16 -13.95 -10.83
C ARG A 243 -10.04 -13.38 -9.97
N ALA A 244 -10.17 -13.44 -8.65
CA ALA A 244 -9.17 -12.93 -7.71
C ALA A 244 -7.87 -13.73 -7.81
N ARG A 245 -7.95 -15.06 -7.95
CA ARG A 245 -6.81 -15.95 -8.16
C ARG A 245 -6.07 -15.58 -9.46
N ASP A 246 -6.80 -15.44 -10.55
CA ASP A 246 -6.20 -15.17 -11.86
C ASP A 246 -5.55 -13.77 -11.89
N ARG A 247 -6.18 -12.79 -11.21
CA ARG A 247 -5.61 -11.47 -10.96
C ARG A 247 -4.35 -11.54 -10.10
N ALA A 248 -4.33 -12.37 -9.06
CA ALA A 248 -3.18 -12.56 -8.19
C ALA A 248 -1.96 -13.15 -8.92
N ILE A 249 -2.18 -14.14 -9.78
CA ILE A 249 -1.13 -14.76 -10.59
C ILE A 249 -0.62 -13.77 -11.65
N THR A 250 -1.53 -13.05 -12.31
CA THR A 250 -1.18 -12.18 -13.44
C THR A 250 -0.56 -10.85 -12.98
N GLU A 251 -1.18 -10.14 -12.03
CA GLU A 251 -0.75 -8.80 -11.59
C GLU A 251 0.37 -8.85 -10.54
N ARG A 252 0.31 -9.80 -9.59
CA ARG A 252 1.28 -9.86 -8.47
C ARG A 252 2.26 -11.01 -8.56
N GLY A 253 2.05 -11.94 -9.50
CA GLY A 253 2.93 -13.09 -9.65
C GLY A 253 2.83 -14.11 -8.52
N MET A 254 1.72 -14.16 -7.78
CA MET A 254 1.56 -15.12 -6.68
C MET A 254 1.50 -16.58 -7.18
N ALA A 255 1.85 -17.53 -6.30
CA ALA A 255 1.85 -18.97 -6.58
C ALA A 255 2.65 -19.37 -7.85
N ARG A 256 3.70 -18.60 -8.16
CA ARG A 256 4.65 -18.88 -9.25
C ARG A 256 5.99 -19.28 -8.64
N GLY A 257 6.09 -20.57 -8.28
CA GLY A 257 7.34 -21.19 -7.84
C GLY A 257 7.69 -20.94 -6.38
N GLY A 258 7.66 -21.99 -5.58
CA GLY A 258 8.14 -21.97 -4.20
C GLY A 258 8.26 -23.37 -3.63
N SER A 259 9.34 -24.08 -3.94
CA SER A 259 9.79 -25.12 -3.00
C SER A 259 10.29 -24.43 -1.72
N LEU A 260 10.19 -25.11 -0.57
CA LEU A 260 10.59 -24.62 0.76
C LEU A 260 12.01 -24.06 0.83
N SER A 261 12.88 -24.40 -0.12
CA SER A 261 14.28 -23.95 -0.23
C SER A 261 14.45 -22.43 -0.44
N SER A 262 13.42 -21.73 -0.90
CA SER A 262 13.51 -20.30 -1.26
C SER A 262 13.30 -19.32 -0.08
N LEU A 263 12.96 -19.82 1.12
CA LEU A 263 12.80 -18.99 2.31
C LEU A 263 14.14 -18.80 3.06
N PRO A 264 14.40 -17.62 3.63
CA PRO A 264 15.51 -17.45 4.57
C PRO A 264 15.28 -18.33 5.80
N ALA A 265 16.35 -18.97 6.30
CA ALA A 265 16.31 -19.94 7.39
C ALA A 265 15.48 -19.44 8.59
N LEU A 266 14.36 -20.11 8.86
CA LEU A 266 13.46 -19.81 9.97
C LEU A 266 13.99 -20.42 11.28
N PRO A 267 13.67 -19.84 12.46
CA PRO A 267 14.08 -20.39 13.75
C PRO A 267 13.49 -21.80 13.98
N ARG A 268 14.28 -22.70 14.59
CA ARG A 268 13.98 -24.13 14.83
C ARG A 268 12.69 -24.42 15.64
N THR A 269 12.01 -23.41 16.17
CA THR A 269 10.82 -23.58 17.04
C THR A 269 9.54 -23.88 16.28
N VAL A 270 9.44 -23.43 15.02
CA VAL A 270 8.30 -23.70 14.12
C VAL A 270 8.43 -25.02 13.35
N SER A 271 9.49 -25.79 13.60
CA SER A 271 9.74 -27.11 12.99
C SER A 271 9.74 -28.22 14.05
N SER A 272 8.68 -28.31 14.84
CA SER A 272 8.56 -29.31 15.91
C SER A 272 7.82 -30.57 15.45
N ALA A 273 8.48 -31.36 14.59
CA ALA A 273 8.19 -32.79 14.41
C ALA A 273 9.49 -33.57 14.15
N ALA A 274 10.42 -33.51 15.11
CA ALA A 274 11.53 -34.44 15.22
C ALA A 274 11.30 -35.35 16.43
N ARG A 275 10.41 -36.34 16.27
CA ARG A 275 10.44 -37.55 17.09
C ARG A 275 11.26 -38.60 16.35
N ALA A 276 12.10 -39.28 17.10
CA ALA A 276 13.14 -40.21 16.67
C ALA A 276 12.65 -41.28 15.67
N GLY A 277 13.48 -41.57 14.66
CA GLY A 277 13.33 -42.74 13.80
C GLY A 277 13.89 -42.58 12.38
N GLY A 278 14.97 -43.32 12.09
CA GLY A 278 15.23 -43.88 10.75
C GLY A 278 15.85 -42.97 9.69
N ALA A 279 17.16 -43.13 9.46
CA ALA A 279 17.89 -42.55 8.35
C ALA A 279 17.59 -43.30 7.03
N ASN A 280 16.55 -42.88 6.30
CA ASN A 280 16.50 -42.91 4.83
C ASN A 280 15.16 -42.32 4.32
N SER A 281 15.12 -41.01 4.12
CA SER A 281 14.21 -40.37 3.17
C SER A 281 14.92 -39.15 2.59
N LYS A 282 14.82 -38.96 1.28
CA LYS A 282 15.44 -37.86 0.52
C LYS A 282 15.31 -36.54 1.31
N THR A 283 16.46 -35.97 1.66
CA THR A 283 16.60 -34.73 2.42
C THR A 283 16.03 -33.54 1.65
N GLY A 284 14.73 -33.29 1.76
CA GLY A 284 14.08 -32.14 1.14
C GLY A 284 12.57 -32.29 1.00
N ASP A 285 11.82 -32.11 2.09
CA ASP A 285 10.48 -31.48 2.15
C ASP A 285 9.82 -31.72 3.52
N LYS A 286 10.40 -31.18 4.59
CA LYS A 286 9.68 -31.11 5.87
C LYS A 286 8.84 -29.83 5.84
N GLY A 287 7.56 -29.95 5.49
CA GLY A 287 6.60 -28.84 5.54
C GLY A 287 6.59 -28.16 6.90
N ILE A 288 6.39 -26.83 6.92
CA ILE A 288 6.40 -26.03 8.14
C ILE A 288 5.03 -26.16 8.82
N GLU A 289 5.01 -26.61 10.07
CA GLU A 289 3.78 -26.66 10.86
C GLU A 289 3.64 -25.35 11.64
N ILE A 290 2.53 -24.64 11.39
CA ILE A 290 2.24 -23.40 12.08
C ILE A 290 0.89 -23.45 12.78
N GLN A 291 0.78 -22.71 13.88
CA GLN A 291 -0.50 -22.43 14.50
C GLN A 291 -1.09 -21.13 13.94
N THR A 292 -2.32 -21.20 13.42
CA THR A 292 -3.08 -20.03 12.96
C THR A 292 -3.49 -19.17 14.16
N LYS A 293 -3.88 -17.90 13.92
CA LYS A 293 -4.42 -17.01 14.97
C LYS A 293 -5.59 -17.65 15.75
N ASP A 294 -6.40 -18.45 15.06
CA ASP A 294 -7.56 -19.14 15.63
C ASP A 294 -7.21 -20.44 16.37
N GLY A 295 -5.91 -20.78 16.49
CA GLY A 295 -5.44 -21.97 17.20
C GLY A 295 -5.34 -23.25 16.35
N LYS A 296 -5.86 -23.24 15.11
CA LYS A 296 -5.77 -24.38 14.18
C LYS A 296 -4.33 -24.61 13.69
N TRP A 297 -3.87 -25.85 13.76
CA TRP A 297 -2.61 -26.29 13.17
C TRP A 297 -2.75 -26.48 11.65
N VAL A 298 -1.80 -25.92 10.92
CA VAL A 298 -1.76 -25.98 9.44
C VAL A 298 -0.34 -26.35 9.03
N LYS A 299 -0.22 -27.40 8.21
CA LYS A 299 1.01 -27.79 7.55
C LYS A 299 1.15 -27.03 6.24
N ILE A 300 2.24 -26.31 6.07
CA ILE A 300 2.55 -25.53 4.87
C ILE A 300 3.70 -26.21 4.13
N ASP A 301 3.37 -26.80 2.98
CA ASP A 301 4.36 -27.40 2.07
C ASP A 301 4.92 -26.35 1.09
N ASP A 302 4.10 -25.40 0.64
CA ASP A 302 4.51 -24.31 -0.27
C ASP A 302 4.22 -22.94 0.36
N PRO A 303 5.25 -22.09 0.61
CA PRO A 303 5.05 -20.77 1.20
C PRO A 303 4.43 -19.74 0.25
N THR A 304 4.44 -20.00 -1.06
CA THR A 304 3.82 -19.14 -2.08
C THR A 304 2.36 -19.47 -2.34
N ARG A 305 1.85 -20.56 -1.75
CA ARG A 305 0.44 -20.94 -1.83
C ARG A 305 -0.43 -19.78 -1.35
N MET A 306 -1.48 -19.49 -2.12
CA MET A 306 -2.40 -18.41 -1.81
C MET A 306 -3.49 -18.86 -0.85
N TYR A 307 -3.83 -17.99 0.09
CA TYR A 307 -4.96 -18.16 0.99
C TYR A 307 -5.79 -16.89 1.11
N VAL A 308 -7.02 -17.05 1.59
CA VAL A 308 -7.92 -15.95 1.88
C VAL A 308 -7.55 -15.36 3.24
N ALA A 309 -6.84 -14.25 3.24
CA ALA A 309 -6.40 -13.58 4.47
C ALA A 309 -7.56 -12.86 5.16
N GLU A 310 -8.29 -12.08 4.37
CA GLU A 310 -9.43 -11.30 4.85
C GLU A 310 -10.56 -11.43 3.83
N ALA A 311 -11.79 -11.53 4.34
CA ALA A 311 -12.99 -11.51 3.53
C ALA A 311 -14.06 -10.73 4.28
N TRP A 312 -14.60 -9.68 3.65
CA TRP A 312 -15.66 -8.87 4.24
C TRP A 312 -16.67 -8.44 3.20
N VAL A 313 -17.78 -7.87 3.66
CA VAL A 313 -18.90 -7.48 2.81
C VAL A 313 -19.20 -6.01 2.99
N ASN A 314 -19.37 -5.31 1.87
CA ASN A 314 -19.77 -3.91 1.82
C ASN A 314 -21.22 -3.80 1.35
N ARG A 315 -21.96 -2.85 1.90
CA ARG A 315 -23.32 -2.54 1.43
C ARG A 315 -23.24 -1.69 0.16
N GLY A 316 -24.03 -2.05 -0.83
CA GLY A 316 -24.21 -1.29 -2.05
C GLY A 316 -25.43 -0.37 -2.02
N PRO A 317 -25.69 0.35 -3.12
CA PRO A 317 -26.91 1.15 -3.26
C PRO A 317 -28.16 0.26 -3.18
N TRP A 318 -29.26 0.82 -2.68
CA TRP A 318 -30.54 0.14 -2.70
C TRP A 318 -30.97 -0.06 -4.15
N ARG A 319 -31.30 -1.30 -4.52
CA ARG A 319 -31.72 -1.62 -5.90
C ARG A 319 -33.07 -1.00 -6.22
N GLN A 320 -34.01 -1.14 -5.30
CA GLN A 320 -35.40 -0.67 -5.46
C GLN A 320 -36.01 -0.37 -4.08
N LYS A 321 -36.95 0.58 -4.04
CA LYS A 321 -37.81 0.85 -2.89
C LYS A 321 -39.24 0.51 -3.32
N VAL A 322 -39.89 -0.43 -2.63
CA VAL A 322 -41.22 -0.94 -2.98
C VAL A 322 -42.17 -0.63 -1.83
N PRO A 323 -43.27 0.11 -2.04
CA PRO A 323 -44.32 0.26 -1.04
C PRO A 323 -44.91 -1.12 -0.66
N SER A 324 -44.96 -1.40 0.63
CA SER A 324 -45.61 -2.58 1.20
C SER A 324 -46.83 -2.11 1.98
N TYR A 325 -47.99 -2.28 1.36
CA TYR A 325 -49.28 -1.95 1.95
C TYR A 325 -49.63 -2.97 3.05
N ARG A 326 -50.05 -2.47 4.21
CA ARG A 326 -50.47 -3.25 5.38
C ARG A 326 -51.92 -2.92 5.71
N ALA A 327 -52.52 -3.75 6.57
CA ALA A 327 -53.86 -3.49 7.09
C ALA A 327 -53.94 -2.12 7.80
N ARG A 328 -55.16 -1.58 7.89
CA ARG A 328 -55.45 -0.29 8.56
C ARG A 328 -54.75 0.91 7.94
N GLY A 329 -54.65 0.97 6.61
CA GLY A 329 -54.09 2.12 5.88
C GLY A 329 -52.59 2.38 6.11
N ARG A 330 -51.86 1.43 6.72
CA ARG A 330 -50.43 1.58 6.99
C ARG A 330 -49.60 1.24 5.75
N MET A 331 -48.58 2.05 5.45
CA MET A 331 -47.66 1.82 4.35
C MET A 331 -46.21 1.82 4.84
N ASN A 332 -45.49 0.73 4.58
CA ASN A 332 -44.06 0.64 4.83
C ASN A 332 -43.28 0.63 3.52
N ILE A 333 -42.00 1.00 3.54
CA ILE A 333 -41.14 0.94 2.33
C ILE A 333 -40.18 -0.25 2.47
N LEU A 334 -40.34 -1.24 1.59
CA LEU A 334 -39.42 -2.36 1.46
C LEU A 334 -38.24 -1.96 0.57
N MET A 335 -37.03 -1.93 1.14
CA MET A 335 -35.82 -1.60 0.39
C MET A 335 -35.09 -2.89 -0.04
N ARG A 336 -34.93 -3.10 -1.35
CA ARG A 336 -34.19 -4.24 -1.91
C ARG A 336 -32.68 -3.96 -1.84
N PRO A 337 -31.91 -4.69 -1.00
CA PRO A 337 -30.49 -4.42 -0.82
C PRO A 337 -29.64 -4.87 -2.02
N SER A 338 -28.47 -4.26 -2.15
CA SER A 338 -27.34 -4.85 -2.85
C SER A 338 -26.12 -4.88 -1.93
N ALA A 339 -25.20 -5.81 -2.18
CA ALA A 339 -23.96 -5.94 -1.42
C ALA A 339 -22.83 -6.45 -2.31
N SER A 340 -21.59 -6.09 -2.01
CA SER A 340 -20.39 -6.62 -2.68
C SER A 340 -19.50 -7.32 -1.66
N ILE A 341 -18.89 -8.44 -2.03
CA ILE A 341 -17.85 -9.08 -1.22
C ILE A 341 -16.48 -8.55 -1.64
N SER A 342 -15.58 -8.38 -0.67
CA SER A 342 -14.20 -8.00 -0.89
C SER A 342 -13.29 -9.02 -0.22
N VAL A 343 -12.28 -9.48 -0.95
CA VAL A 343 -11.38 -10.54 -0.53
C VAL A 343 -9.95 -10.06 -0.70
N VAL A 344 -9.12 -10.31 0.30
CA VAL A 344 -7.67 -10.09 0.24
C VAL A 344 -6.99 -11.45 0.23
N LEU A 345 -6.30 -11.72 -0.88
CA LEU A 345 -5.45 -12.89 -1.05
C LEU A 345 -4.02 -12.53 -0.65
N LYS A 346 -3.39 -13.40 0.14
CA LYS A 346 -1.97 -13.34 0.52
C LYS A 346 -1.35 -14.72 0.33
N GLU A 347 -0.02 -14.78 0.39
CA GLU A 347 0.76 -16.01 0.34
C GLU A 347 0.99 -16.57 1.76
N GLU A 348 1.11 -17.89 1.91
CA GLU A 348 1.33 -18.55 3.21
C GLU A 348 2.58 -18.02 3.97
N LYS A 349 3.56 -17.45 3.26
CA LYS A 349 4.69 -16.68 3.85
C LYS A 349 4.24 -15.67 4.91
N THR A 350 3.10 -15.01 4.72
CA THR A 350 2.58 -14.03 5.69
C THR A 350 2.15 -14.70 6.98
N ARG A 351 1.57 -15.92 6.91
CA ARG A 351 1.19 -16.68 8.10
C ARG A 351 2.40 -17.19 8.87
N ILE A 352 3.44 -17.63 8.15
CA ILE A 352 4.69 -18.07 8.76
C ILE A 352 5.28 -16.91 9.58
N ARG A 353 5.38 -15.71 9.01
CA ARG A 353 5.83 -14.51 9.74
C ARG A 353 4.95 -14.25 10.97
N GLU A 354 3.64 -14.30 10.83
CA GLU A 354 2.72 -14.03 11.95
C GLU A 354 2.83 -15.05 13.07
N ALA A 355 3.10 -16.32 12.75
CA ALA A 355 3.36 -17.36 13.73
C ALA A 355 4.67 -17.08 14.49
N VAL A 356 5.75 -16.78 13.77
CA VAL A 356 7.05 -16.41 14.38
C VAL A 356 6.91 -15.16 15.26
N ASP A 357 6.21 -14.12 14.78
CA ASP A 357 5.95 -12.90 15.57
C ASP A 357 5.15 -13.21 16.86
N ARG A 358 4.24 -14.19 16.81
CA ARG A 358 3.41 -14.61 17.95
C ARG A 358 4.22 -15.43 18.95
N GLU A 359 5.07 -16.34 18.48
CA GLU A 359 5.99 -17.11 19.31
C GLU A 359 7.00 -16.19 20.00
N ALA A 360 7.62 -15.28 19.26
CA ALA A 360 8.52 -14.27 19.81
C ALA A 360 7.81 -13.39 20.86
N LYS A 361 6.56 -12.99 20.60
CA LYS A 361 5.75 -12.25 21.58
C LYS A 361 5.47 -13.07 22.84
N LYS A 362 5.18 -14.37 22.70
CA LYS A 362 4.94 -15.29 23.83
C LYS A 362 6.21 -15.50 24.65
N LEU A 363 7.35 -15.73 24.01
CA LEU A 363 8.65 -15.85 24.65
C LEU A 363 9.04 -14.57 25.40
N ARG A 364 8.74 -13.39 24.81
CA ARG A 364 9.00 -12.09 25.44
C ARG A 364 8.18 -11.82 26.71
N GLN A 365 7.03 -12.47 26.88
CA GLN A 365 6.23 -12.32 28.11
C GLN A 365 6.91 -12.93 29.35
N GLY A 366 7.91 -13.79 29.15
CA GLY A 366 8.57 -14.52 30.24
C GLY A 366 7.67 -15.61 30.85
N PRO A 367 8.23 -16.39 31.79
CA PRO A 367 7.47 -17.39 32.53
C PRO A 367 6.54 -16.73 33.55
N TRP A 368 5.51 -17.47 33.99
CA TRP A 368 4.72 -17.08 35.15
C TRP A 368 5.54 -17.30 36.42
N ILE A 369 5.54 -16.29 37.31
CA ILE A 369 6.28 -16.30 38.59
C ILE A 369 5.26 -16.44 39.72
N HIS A 370 5.49 -17.37 40.65
CA HIS A 370 4.58 -17.65 41.76
C HIS A 370 4.34 -16.41 42.64
N LEU A 371 5.39 -15.71 43.04
CA LEU A 371 5.35 -14.46 43.81
C LEU A 371 5.93 -13.32 42.95
N PRO A 372 5.10 -12.56 42.21
CA PRO A 372 5.59 -11.50 41.35
C PRO A 372 5.87 -10.21 42.13
N ASP A 373 6.96 -9.53 41.78
CA ASP A 373 7.32 -8.20 42.30
C ASP A 373 6.39 -7.12 41.75
N ARG A 374 5.19 -7.01 42.33
CA ARG A 374 4.24 -5.95 41.99
C ARG A 374 4.72 -4.63 42.59
N PRO A 375 4.82 -3.54 41.80
CA PRO A 375 5.25 -2.27 42.34
C PRO A 375 4.22 -1.74 43.36
N VAL A 376 4.71 -1.21 44.48
CA VAL A 376 3.88 -0.46 45.43
C VAL A 376 3.46 0.84 44.73
N SER A 377 2.21 0.89 44.29
CA SER A 377 1.69 1.98 43.45
C SER A 377 1.34 3.26 44.22
N ALA A 378 1.34 3.21 45.55
CA ALA A 378 1.04 4.35 46.41
C ALA A 378 2.33 4.96 46.98
N GLN A 379 2.55 6.24 46.71
CA GLN A 379 3.66 7.00 47.27
C GLN A 379 3.27 7.65 48.60
N ARG A 380 4.11 7.48 49.63
CA ARG A 380 4.06 8.22 50.90
C ARG A 380 5.35 9.03 51.02
N GLN A 381 5.29 10.17 51.71
CA GLN A 381 6.47 11.03 51.94
C GLN A 381 7.26 10.61 53.19
N TRP A 382 7.06 9.38 53.65
CA TRP A 382 7.78 8.75 54.76
C TRP A 382 7.93 7.26 54.47
N TYR A 383 8.95 6.66 55.07
CA TYR A 383 9.17 5.22 55.00
C TYR A 383 8.16 4.49 55.88
N SER A 384 7.65 3.36 55.38
CA SER A 384 6.73 2.47 56.09
C SER A 384 7.31 1.09 56.35
N TRP A 385 8.60 0.91 56.05
CA TRP A 385 9.46 -0.23 56.38
C TRP A 385 10.91 0.26 56.43
#